data_AF-A0A520CI76-F1
#
_entry.id   AF-A0A520CI76-F1
#
_cell.length_a   1.000
_cell.length_b   1.000
_cell.length_c   1.000
_cell.angle_alpha   90.00
_cell.angle_beta   90.00
_cell.angle_gamma   90.00
#
_symmetry.space_group_name_H-M   'P 1'
#
loop_
_entity.id
_entity.type
_entity.pdbx_description
1 polymer ?
#
loop_
_entity_poly.entity_id
_entity_poly.type
_entity_poly.pdbx_seq_one_letter_code
_entity_poly.pdbx_strand_id
1 'polypeptide(L)'
;MIKTILPFMNFTQLLVIISFFVVLFTYNRNNKLHRIVLAILSTSLISEIVCFIFLYLKADISLVYNMNTLFHHSLWLFLLFSTTNRKTLLKIVLPVFLTYGLINLTSIEGHEKFNYYTFIFGAFLYLIFFIWESFYRLKKEDFEFFLSNNYLLLFAPVLFFFGLSVIFGFKSRQLSETIIFGDTKLYTVIGYFINIVYYSLINLYMYREKTIRHEH
;
A
#
# COMPACT_ATOMS: atom_id res chain seq x y z
N MET A 1 21.79 -13.45 -16.57
CA MET A 1 21.00 -13.04 -15.38
C MET A 1 20.19 -11.78 -15.64
N ILE A 2 20.77 -10.58 -15.81
CA ILE A 2 19.99 -9.35 -16.08
C ILE A 2 19.18 -9.42 -17.39
N LYS A 3 19.77 -9.95 -18.48
CA LYS A 3 19.07 -10.17 -19.77
C LYS A 3 17.95 -11.24 -19.71
N THR A 4 17.95 -12.11 -18.71
CA THR A 4 16.89 -13.12 -18.49
C THR A 4 15.85 -12.66 -17.46
N ILE A 5 16.07 -11.54 -16.77
CA ILE A 5 15.19 -10.98 -15.71
C ILE A 5 14.19 -9.98 -16.29
N LEU A 6 14.63 -9.13 -17.23
CA LEU A 6 13.80 -8.09 -17.86
C LEU A 6 12.44 -8.57 -18.43
N PRO A 7 12.29 -9.78 -19.01
CA PRO A 7 11.00 -10.23 -19.55
C PRO A 7 9.93 -10.54 -18.49
N PHE A 8 10.33 -10.75 -17.23
CA PHE A 8 9.41 -11.09 -16.14
C PHE A 8 9.05 -9.89 -15.27
N MET A 9 9.67 -8.74 -15.54
CA MET A 9 9.48 -7.55 -14.73
C MET A 9 8.18 -6.86 -15.14
N ASN A 10 7.16 -6.93 -14.29
CA ASN A 10 5.87 -6.31 -14.57
C ASN A 10 5.94 -4.79 -14.34
N PHE A 11 4.97 -4.07 -14.90
CA PHE A 11 4.92 -2.61 -14.80
C PHE A 11 4.84 -2.11 -13.34
N THR A 12 4.12 -2.82 -12.46
CA THR A 12 4.03 -2.48 -11.03
C THR A 12 5.38 -2.60 -10.32
N GLN A 13 6.18 -3.62 -10.62
CA GLN A 13 7.53 -3.80 -10.06
C GLN A 13 8.44 -2.66 -10.44
N LEU A 14 8.35 -2.17 -11.69
CA LEU A 14 9.11 -1.01 -12.12
C LEU A 14 8.74 0.23 -11.31
N LEU A 15 7.44 0.47 -11.06
CA LEU A 15 6.99 1.58 -10.21
C LEU A 15 7.52 1.47 -8.78
N VAL A 16 7.46 0.28 -8.18
CA VAL A 16 7.99 0.01 -6.83
C VAL A 16 9.48 0.37 -6.76
N ILE A 17 10.28 -0.12 -7.72
CA ILE A 17 11.73 0.10 -7.76
C ILE A 17 12.04 1.59 -7.92
N ILE A 18 11.40 2.26 -8.89
CA ILE A 18 11.60 3.69 -9.13
C ILE A 18 11.25 4.49 -7.88
N SER A 19 10.08 4.25 -7.28
CA SER A 19 9.66 4.93 -6.06
C SER A 19 10.60 4.67 -4.90
N PHE A 20 11.05 3.43 -4.71
CA PHE A 20 12.00 3.09 -3.67
C PHE A 20 13.30 3.90 -3.79
N PHE A 21 13.88 3.98 -4.99
CA PHE A 21 15.09 4.77 -5.22
C PHE A 21 14.84 6.28 -5.05
N VAL A 22 13.72 6.80 -5.58
CA VAL A 22 13.34 8.21 -5.38
C VAL A 22 13.30 8.54 -3.89
N VAL A 23 12.63 7.72 -3.07
CA VAL A 23 12.56 7.94 -1.62
C VAL A 23 13.93 7.77 -0.96
N LEU A 24 14.70 6.75 -1.34
CA LEU A 24 16.03 6.51 -0.78
C LEU A 24 17.01 7.68 -0.99
N PHE A 25 16.90 8.41 -2.10
CA PHE A 25 17.75 9.58 -2.38
C PHE A 25 17.20 10.90 -1.84
N THR A 26 15.91 10.97 -1.50
CA THR A 26 15.25 12.22 -1.05
C THR A 26 14.96 12.23 0.45
N TYR A 27 14.92 11.06 1.10
CA TYR A 27 14.52 10.96 2.49
C TYR A 27 15.46 11.68 3.46
N ASN A 28 14.89 12.04 4.60
CA ASN A 28 15.59 12.64 5.73
C ASN A 28 15.47 11.67 6.91
N ARG A 29 16.60 11.17 7.42
CA ARG A 29 16.67 10.22 8.55
C ARG A 29 16.01 10.73 9.83
N ASN A 30 15.97 12.05 10.01
CA ASN A 30 15.38 12.70 11.19
C ASN A 30 13.86 12.80 11.09
N ASN A 31 13.29 12.77 9.87
CA ASN A 31 11.84 12.81 9.68
C ASN A 31 11.25 11.40 9.91
N LYS A 32 10.40 11.27 10.93
CA LYS A 32 9.75 10.00 11.28
C LYS A 32 8.86 9.48 10.14
N LEU A 33 8.12 10.36 9.45
CA LEU A 33 7.22 9.97 8.35
C LEU A 33 8.01 9.39 7.18
N HIS A 34 9.13 10.00 6.82
CA HIS A 34 10.03 9.48 5.79
C HIS A 34 10.51 8.06 6.08
N ARG A 35 10.83 7.75 7.34
CA ARG A 35 11.23 6.39 7.73
C ARG A 35 10.08 5.39 7.56
N ILE A 36 8.84 5.80 7.83
CA ILE A 36 7.66 4.94 7.63
C ILE A 36 7.41 4.73 6.14
N VAL A 37 7.49 5.77 5.32
CA VAL A 37 7.35 5.66 3.85
C VAL A 37 8.42 4.75 3.27
N LEU A 38 9.68 4.90 3.72
CA LEU A 38 10.76 4.01 3.32
C LEU A 38 10.45 2.56 3.74
N ALA A 39 9.90 2.34 4.94
CA ALA A 39 9.50 0.99 5.38
C ALA A 39 8.39 0.41 4.48
N ILE A 40 7.36 1.19 4.12
CA ILE A 40 6.27 0.78 3.23
C ILE A 40 6.83 0.32 1.87
N LEU A 41 7.73 1.11 1.29
CA LEU A 41 8.36 0.79 0.01
C LEU A 41 9.33 -0.38 0.13
N SER A 42 10.04 -0.50 1.26
CA SER A 42 10.91 -1.64 1.55
C SER A 42 10.12 -2.93 1.62
N THR A 43 8.98 -2.95 2.32
CA THR A 43 8.08 -4.10 2.36
C THR A 43 7.63 -4.49 0.95
N SER A 44 7.20 -3.52 0.15
CA SER A 44 6.78 -3.78 -1.24
C SER A 44 7.93 -4.35 -2.09
N LEU A 45 9.12 -3.74 -2.03
CA LEU A 45 10.28 -4.18 -2.80
C LEU A 45 10.77 -5.57 -2.39
N ILE A 46 10.85 -5.84 -1.09
CA ILE A 46 11.26 -7.15 -0.55
C ILE A 46 10.27 -8.22 -1.02
N SER A 47 8.96 -7.95 -0.94
CA SER A 47 7.95 -8.89 -1.43
C SER A 47 8.09 -9.19 -2.92
N GLU A 48 8.34 -8.19 -3.76
CA GLU A 48 8.57 -8.43 -5.20
C GLU A 48 9.83 -9.27 -5.46
N ILE A 49 10.93 -8.99 -4.74
CA ILE A 49 12.17 -9.77 -4.87
C ILE A 49 11.95 -11.22 -4.41
N VAL A 50 11.27 -11.43 -3.29
CA VAL A 50 10.99 -12.78 -2.78
C VAL A 50 10.03 -13.53 -3.70
N CYS A 51 8.98 -12.89 -4.21
CA CYS A 51 8.08 -13.45 -5.21
C CYS A 51 8.85 -13.89 -6.46
N PHE A 52 9.79 -13.08 -6.95
CA PHE A 52 10.62 -13.43 -8.09
C PHE A 52 11.45 -14.69 -7.82
N ILE A 53 12.12 -14.77 -6.66
CA ILE A 53 12.90 -15.95 -6.26
C ILE A 53 12.00 -17.19 -6.19
N PHE A 54 10.82 -17.08 -5.59
CA PHE A 54 9.90 -18.20 -5.42
C PHE A 54 9.33 -18.68 -6.76
N LEU A 55 8.97 -17.76 -7.66
CA LEU A 55 8.55 -18.09 -9.02
C LEU A 55 9.65 -18.81 -9.80
N TYR A 56 10.91 -18.38 -9.66
CA TYR A 56 12.05 -19.06 -10.26
C TYR A 56 12.22 -20.49 -9.73
N LEU A 57 11.98 -20.69 -8.42
CA LEU A 57 12.01 -22.01 -7.77
C LEU A 57 10.72 -22.83 -7.97
N LYS A 58 9.73 -22.31 -8.72
CA LYS A 58 8.38 -22.91 -8.88
C LYS A 58 7.65 -23.15 -7.55
N ALA A 59 7.90 -22.31 -6.55
CA ALA A 59 7.24 -22.33 -5.24
C ALA A 59 5.99 -21.43 -5.23
N ASP A 60 5.05 -21.73 -4.34
CA ASP A 60 3.85 -20.90 -4.14
C ASP A 60 4.20 -19.53 -3.52
N ILE A 61 3.64 -18.46 -4.09
CA ILE A 61 3.88 -17.07 -3.68
C ILE A 61 2.75 -16.51 -2.79
N SER A 62 1.70 -17.27 -2.53
CA SER A 62 0.51 -16.80 -1.80
C SER A 62 0.86 -16.31 -0.39
N LEU A 63 1.73 -17.05 0.32
CA LEU A 63 2.21 -16.62 1.64
C LEU A 63 2.96 -15.29 1.59
N VAL A 64 3.78 -15.05 0.55
CA VAL A 64 4.56 -13.80 0.40
C VAL A 64 3.61 -12.62 0.26
N TYR A 65 2.56 -12.74 -0.57
CA TYR A 65 1.55 -11.70 -0.73
C TYR A 65 0.67 -11.50 0.51
N ASN A 66 0.37 -12.57 1.24
CA ASN A 66 -0.37 -12.48 2.50
C ASN A 66 0.42 -11.71 3.56
N MET A 67 1.71 -12.02 3.71
CA MET A 67 2.60 -11.29 4.62
C MET A 67 2.78 -9.84 4.16
N ASN A 68 2.96 -9.59 2.85
CA ASN A 68 3.01 -8.24 2.30
C ASN A 68 1.75 -7.45 2.65
N THR A 69 0.57 -8.03 2.45
CA THR A 69 -0.71 -7.41 2.76
C THR A 69 -0.79 -7.00 4.22
N LEU A 70 -0.41 -7.91 5.14
CA LEU A 70 -0.43 -7.65 6.58
C LEU A 70 0.53 -6.52 6.96
N PHE A 71 1.77 -6.54 6.48
CA PHE A 71 2.75 -5.49 6.79
C PHE A 71 2.39 -4.15 6.14
N HIS A 72 1.97 -4.15 4.87
CA HIS A 72 1.63 -2.94 4.13
C HIS A 72 0.45 -2.19 4.77
N HIS A 73 -0.64 -2.90 5.09
CA HIS A 73 -1.77 -2.29 5.80
C HIS A 73 -1.40 -1.81 7.19
N SER A 74 -0.60 -2.60 7.93
CA SER A 74 -0.13 -2.22 9.26
C SER A 74 0.67 -0.92 9.25
N LEU A 75 1.59 -0.79 8.28
CA LEU A 75 2.41 0.41 8.13
C LEU A 75 1.57 1.63 7.71
N TRP A 76 0.58 1.44 6.83
CA TRP A 76 -0.33 2.53 6.46
C TRP A 76 -1.22 2.98 7.62
N LEU A 77 -1.81 2.05 8.37
CA LEU A 77 -2.56 2.37 9.59
C LEU A 77 -1.67 3.08 10.62
N PHE A 78 -0.43 2.61 10.79
CA PHE A 78 0.56 3.26 11.64
C PHE A 78 0.85 4.70 11.19
N LEU A 79 1.06 4.90 9.88
CA LEU A 79 1.31 6.22 9.30
C LEU A 79 0.12 7.16 9.55
N LEU A 80 -1.11 6.70 9.30
CA LEU A 80 -2.35 7.45 9.53
C LEU A 80 -2.45 7.96 10.97
N PHE A 81 -2.37 7.07 11.96
CA PHE A 81 -2.50 7.50 13.36
C PHE A 81 -1.27 8.21 13.91
N SER A 82 -0.10 8.06 13.29
CA SER A 82 1.10 8.80 13.69
C SER A 82 1.04 10.28 13.26
N THR A 83 0.27 10.58 12.21
CA THR A 83 0.11 11.91 11.62
C THR A 83 -1.10 12.65 12.20
N THR A 84 -2.06 11.93 12.79
CA THR A 84 -3.25 12.51 13.41
C THR A 84 -3.09 12.72 14.91
N ASN A 85 -3.98 13.51 15.51
CA ASN A 85 -4.02 13.74 16.95
C ASN A 85 -4.58 12.54 17.74
N ARG A 86 -4.81 11.39 17.09
CA ARG A 86 -5.53 10.22 17.62
C ARG A 86 -4.59 9.03 17.89
N LYS A 87 -3.39 9.28 18.39
CA LYS A 87 -2.36 8.24 18.65
C LYS A 87 -2.82 7.11 19.58
N THR A 88 -3.84 7.34 20.42
CA THR A 88 -4.44 6.31 21.28
C THR A 88 -5.16 5.23 20.46
N LEU A 89 -5.83 5.60 19.35
CA LEU A 89 -6.51 4.64 18.49
C LEU A 89 -5.55 3.67 17.82
N LEU A 90 -4.31 4.10 17.54
CA LEU A 90 -3.27 3.21 17.04
C LEU A 90 -3.05 2.00 17.93
N LYS A 91 -3.06 2.21 19.26
CA LYS A 91 -2.85 1.15 20.26
C LYS A 91 -3.99 0.13 20.32
N ILE A 92 -5.12 0.42 19.67
CA ILE A 92 -6.31 -0.44 19.64
C ILE A 92 -6.45 -1.05 18.25
N VAL A 93 -6.49 -0.19 17.21
CA VAL A 93 -6.78 -0.58 15.83
C VAL A 93 -5.68 -1.48 15.26
N LEU A 94 -4.42 -1.18 15.51
CA LEU A 94 -3.32 -1.96 14.94
C LEU A 94 -3.25 -3.37 15.55
N PRO A 95 -3.32 -3.57 16.89
CA PRO A 95 -3.44 -4.92 17.45
C PRO A 95 -4.67 -5.67 16.95
N VAL A 96 -5.84 -5.03 16.86
CA VAL A 96 -7.06 -5.67 16.35
C VAL A 96 -6.86 -6.14 14.90
N PHE A 97 -6.29 -5.31 14.03
CA PHE A 97 -5.98 -5.68 12.65
C PHE A 97 -4.98 -6.84 12.57
N LEU A 98 -3.89 -6.78 13.34
CA LEU A 98 -2.86 -7.82 13.36
C LEU A 98 -3.40 -9.15 13.87
N THR A 99 -4.15 -9.14 14.98
CA THR A 99 -4.79 -10.35 15.53
C THR A 99 -5.77 -10.94 14.53
N TYR A 100 -6.60 -10.11 13.89
CA TYR A 100 -7.51 -10.56 12.84
C TYR A 100 -6.76 -11.17 11.66
N GLY A 101 -5.71 -10.50 11.16
CA GLY A 101 -4.90 -10.97 10.05
C GLY A 101 -4.22 -12.30 10.33
N LEU A 102 -3.68 -12.47 11.54
CA LEU A 102 -3.05 -13.72 11.97
C LEU A 102 -4.06 -14.86 12.12
N ILE A 103 -5.23 -14.60 12.73
CA ILE A 103 -6.30 -15.61 12.84
C ILE A 103 -6.79 -16.01 11.44
N ASN A 104 -6.97 -15.05 10.54
CA ASN A 104 -7.43 -15.33 9.18
C ASN A 104 -6.40 -16.17 8.41
N LEU A 105 -5.12 -15.84 8.54
CA LEU A 105 -3.99 -16.55 7.91
C LEU A 105 -3.82 -17.98 8.43
N THR A 106 -4.04 -18.24 9.73
CA THR A 106 -3.83 -19.58 10.31
C THR A 106 -5.07 -20.45 10.29
N SER A 107 -6.28 -19.86 10.34
CA SER A 107 -7.50 -20.60 10.70
C SER A 107 -8.67 -20.47 9.73
N ILE A 108 -8.82 -19.35 9.01
CA ILE A 108 -10.03 -19.08 8.20
C ILE A 108 -9.78 -19.28 6.71
N GLU A 109 -8.94 -18.44 6.11
CA GLU A 109 -8.61 -18.50 4.67
C GLU A 109 -7.31 -19.27 4.41
N GLY A 110 -6.46 -19.40 5.43
CA GLY A 110 -5.21 -20.17 5.35
C GLY A 110 -4.07 -19.39 4.70
N HIS A 111 -2.99 -20.11 4.36
CA HIS A 111 -1.78 -19.53 3.78
C HIS A 111 -1.58 -19.85 2.29
N GLU A 112 -2.28 -20.86 1.77
CA GLU A 112 -2.14 -21.37 0.38
C GLU A 112 -2.86 -20.50 -0.67
N LYS A 113 -3.70 -19.57 -0.23
CA LYS A 113 -4.45 -18.65 -1.10
C LYS A 113 -4.29 -17.22 -0.58
N PHE A 114 -4.57 -16.26 -1.45
CA PHE A 114 -4.61 -14.85 -1.06
C PHE A 114 -5.71 -14.61 -0.01
N ASN A 115 -5.35 -13.93 1.08
CA ASN A 115 -6.24 -13.61 2.20
C ASN A 115 -7.09 -12.38 1.88
N TYR A 116 -8.16 -12.61 1.12
CA TYR A 116 -9.12 -11.57 0.73
C TYR A 116 -9.70 -10.84 1.94
N TYR A 117 -10.06 -11.56 3.00
CA TYR A 117 -10.68 -10.94 4.16
C TYR A 117 -9.73 -10.03 4.93
N THR A 118 -8.46 -10.43 5.08
CA THR A 118 -7.43 -9.57 5.70
C THR A 118 -7.23 -8.28 4.90
N PHE A 119 -7.15 -8.39 3.57
CA PHE A 119 -7.05 -7.22 2.69
C PHE A 119 -8.26 -6.29 2.87
N ILE A 120 -9.48 -6.83 2.72
CA ILE A 120 -10.71 -6.05 2.78
C ILE A 120 -10.86 -5.38 4.16
N PHE A 121 -10.60 -6.10 5.24
CA PHE A 121 -10.70 -5.55 6.60
C PHE A 121 -9.68 -4.44 6.84
N GLY A 122 -8.42 -4.62 6.41
CA GLY A 122 -7.39 -3.60 6.51
C GLY A 122 -7.73 -2.34 5.71
N ALA A 123 -8.16 -2.52 4.46
CA ALA A 123 -8.61 -1.44 3.59
C ALA A 123 -9.79 -0.68 4.20
N PHE A 124 -10.79 -1.41 4.71
CA PHE A 124 -11.97 -0.84 5.37
C PHE A 124 -11.59 0.00 6.59
N LEU A 125 -10.74 -0.52 7.47
CA LEU A 125 -10.24 0.22 8.63
C LEU A 125 -9.55 1.51 8.18
N TYR A 126 -8.62 1.42 7.24
CA TYR A 126 -7.90 2.60 6.76
C TYR A 126 -8.85 3.66 6.20
N LEU A 127 -9.75 3.26 5.30
CA LEU A 127 -10.68 4.17 4.64
C LEU A 127 -11.63 4.85 5.64
N ILE A 128 -12.19 4.12 6.60
CA ILE A 128 -13.06 4.70 7.62
C ILE A 128 -12.31 5.71 8.47
N PHE A 129 -11.13 5.38 8.96
CA PHE A 129 -10.38 6.30 9.80
C PHE A 129 -9.87 7.52 9.02
N PHE A 130 -9.49 7.35 7.75
CA PHE A 130 -9.13 8.46 6.87
C PHE A 130 -10.31 9.41 6.62
N ILE A 131 -11.48 8.88 6.29
CA ILE A 131 -12.71 9.65 6.07
C ILE A 131 -13.13 10.36 7.36
N TRP A 132 -13.12 9.64 8.49
CA TRP A 132 -13.49 10.19 9.79
C TRP A 132 -12.56 11.34 10.21
N GLU A 133 -11.24 11.18 10.07
CA GLU A 133 -10.29 12.27 10.34
C GLU A 133 -10.53 13.46 9.40
N SER A 134 -10.79 13.20 8.11
CA SER A 134 -11.10 14.25 7.14
C SER A 134 -12.34 15.06 7.55
N PHE A 135 -13.45 14.40 7.90
CA PHE A 135 -14.64 15.10 8.40
C PHE A 135 -14.38 15.85 9.71
N TYR A 136 -13.58 15.28 10.61
CA TYR A 136 -13.20 15.92 11.86
C TYR A 136 -12.39 17.21 11.63
N ARG A 137 -11.43 17.20 10.70
CA ARG A 137 -10.62 18.37 10.32
C ARG A 137 -11.45 19.41 9.58
N LEU A 138 -12.34 18.97 8.68
CA LEU A 138 -13.25 19.86 7.95
C LEU A 138 -14.20 20.59 8.89
N LYS A 139 -14.78 19.89 9.89
CA LYS A 139 -15.63 20.48 10.92
C LYS A 139 -14.90 21.55 11.76
N LYS A 140 -13.57 21.47 11.83
CA LYS A 140 -12.72 22.43 12.53
C LYS A 140 -12.16 23.53 11.62
N GLU A 141 -12.55 23.56 10.35
CA GLU A 141 -12.03 24.51 9.35
C GLU A 141 -10.50 24.46 9.20
N ASP A 142 -9.90 23.30 9.46
CA ASP A 142 -8.45 23.08 9.36
C ASP A 142 -8.04 22.86 7.89
N PHE A 143 -8.15 23.92 7.08
CA PHE A 143 -7.78 23.89 5.66
C PHE A 143 -6.28 23.67 5.45
N GLU A 144 -5.45 24.09 6.41
CA GLU A 144 -4.00 23.86 6.39
C GLU A 144 -3.69 22.36 6.32
N PHE A 145 -4.42 21.53 7.06
CA PHE A 145 -4.27 20.07 6.95
C PHE A 145 -4.50 19.57 5.52
N PHE A 146 -5.58 19.98 4.85
CA PHE A 146 -5.90 19.51 3.49
C PHE A 146 -4.93 20.00 2.42
N LEU A 147 -4.34 21.18 2.63
CA LEU A 147 -3.32 21.75 1.76
C LEU A 147 -1.91 21.23 2.10
N SER A 148 -1.75 20.56 3.24
CA SER A 148 -0.45 20.06 3.69
C SER A 148 0.04 18.87 2.86
N ASN A 149 1.36 18.73 2.82
CA ASN A 149 2.00 17.58 2.19
C ASN A 149 1.69 16.26 2.94
N ASN A 150 1.36 16.33 4.23
CA ASN A 150 0.96 15.17 5.02
C ASN A 150 -0.38 14.61 4.54
N TYR A 151 -1.35 15.46 4.16
CA TYR A 151 -2.62 14.98 3.62
C TYR A 151 -2.41 14.26 2.28
N LEU A 152 -1.55 14.78 1.40
CA LEU A 152 -1.17 14.12 0.15
C LEU A 152 -0.67 12.68 0.40
N LEU A 153 0.20 12.51 1.40
CA LEU A 153 0.72 11.20 1.78
C LEU A 153 -0.36 10.27 2.33
N LEU A 154 -1.25 10.77 3.20
CA LEU A 154 -2.37 10.01 3.75
C LEU A 154 -3.42 9.65 2.68
N PHE A 155 -3.53 10.44 1.62
CA PHE A 155 -4.45 10.16 0.53
C PHE A 155 -3.88 9.14 -0.46
N ALA A 156 -2.56 8.98 -0.54
CA ALA A 156 -1.88 8.09 -1.50
C ALA A 156 -2.48 6.67 -1.60
N PRO A 157 -2.73 5.93 -0.49
CA PRO A 157 -3.25 4.57 -0.56
C PRO A 157 -4.77 4.48 -0.75
N VAL A 158 -5.51 5.58 -0.72
CA VAL A 158 -6.99 5.55 -0.73
C VAL A 158 -7.53 4.87 -1.98
N LEU A 159 -7.05 5.28 -3.17
CA LEU A 159 -7.48 4.69 -4.43
C LEU A 159 -6.98 3.24 -4.57
N PHE A 160 -5.81 2.92 -4.03
CA PHE A 160 -5.27 1.56 -4.01
C PHE A 160 -6.15 0.62 -3.19
N PHE A 161 -6.46 1.00 -1.95
CA PHE A 161 -7.31 0.19 -1.07
C PHE A 161 -8.74 0.08 -1.61
N PHE A 162 -9.31 1.17 -2.10
CA PHE A 162 -10.65 1.13 -2.68
C PHE A 162 -10.69 0.27 -3.96
N GLY A 163 -9.79 0.53 -4.92
CA GLY A 163 -9.79 -0.14 -6.22
C GLY A 163 -9.53 -1.65 -6.13
N LEU A 164 -8.57 -2.08 -5.30
CA LEU A 164 -8.36 -3.51 -5.08
C LEU A 164 -9.49 -4.16 -4.28
N SER A 165 -10.13 -3.43 -3.36
CA SER A 165 -11.31 -3.97 -2.65
C SER A 165 -12.47 -4.26 -3.61
N VAL A 166 -12.62 -3.51 -4.70
CA VAL A 166 -13.63 -3.80 -5.73
C VAL A 166 -13.33 -5.11 -6.46
N ILE A 167 -12.06 -5.42 -6.72
CA ILE A 167 -11.69 -6.71 -7.35
C ILE A 167 -11.80 -7.87 -6.37
N PHE A 168 -11.28 -7.68 -5.16
CA PHE A 168 -11.13 -8.72 -4.15
C PHE A 168 -12.38 -8.97 -3.32
N GLY A 169 -13.27 -7.97 -3.22
CA GLY A 169 -14.50 -8.01 -2.42
C GLY A 169 -15.46 -9.12 -2.83
N PHE A 170 -15.51 -9.45 -4.12
CA PHE A 170 -16.38 -10.50 -4.64
C PHE A 170 -15.76 -11.90 -4.61
N LYS A 171 -14.47 -12.02 -4.26
CA LYS A 171 -13.72 -13.29 -4.27
C LYS A 171 -13.87 -14.11 -5.56
N SER A 172 -14.13 -13.44 -6.67
CA SER A 172 -14.41 -14.08 -7.95
C SER A 172 -13.17 -14.04 -8.83
N ARG A 173 -12.57 -15.22 -9.05
CA ARG A 173 -11.51 -15.39 -10.05
C ARG A 173 -12.00 -15.04 -11.46
N GLN A 174 -13.26 -15.34 -11.77
CA GLN A 174 -13.85 -14.98 -13.05
C GLN A 174 -13.87 -13.47 -13.26
N LEU A 175 -14.22 -12.71 -12.22
CA LEU A 175 -14.20 -11.24 -12.28
C LEU A 175 -12.79 -10.72 -12.53
N SER A 176 -11.79 -11.20 -11.78
CA SER A 176 -10.40 -10.73 -11.94
C SER A 176 -9.78 -11.12 -13.29
N GLU A 177 -10.18 -12.28 -13.84
CA GLU A 177 -9.72 -12.78 -15.14
C GLU A 177 -10.59 -12.33 -16.32
N THR A 178 -11.66 -11.56 -16.08
CA THR A 178 -12.53 -11.05 -17.14
C THR A 178 -11.72 -10.18 -18.09
N ILE A 179 -11.77 -10.50 -19.39
CA ILE A 179 -11.09 -9.76 -20.45
C ILE A 179 -11.92 -8.52 -20.79
N ILE A 180 -11.28 -7.35 -20.82
CA ILE A 180 -11.94 -6.08 -21.17
C ILE A 180 -11.57 -5.63 -22.59
N PHE A 181 -10.29 -5.77 -22.95
CA PHE A 181 -9.78 -5.36 -24.26
C PHE A 181 -8.65 -6.28 -24.72
N GLY A 182 -8.83 -6.94 -25.87
CA GLY A 182 -7.83 -7.87 -26.43
C GLY A 182 -7.52 -8.99 -25.45
N ASP A 183 -6.26 -9.12 -25.04
CA ASP A 183 -5.80 -10.09 -24.02
C ASP A 183 -5.71 -9.50 -22.60
N THR A 184 -6.20 -8.27 -22.40
CA THR A 184 -6.04 -7.54 -21.14
C THR A 184 -7.17 -7.85 -20.16
N LYS A 185 -6.79 -8.41 -19.01
CA LYS A 185 -7.69 -8.74 -17.89
C LYS A 185 -8.06 -7.49 -17.07
N LEU A 186 -9.23 -7.50 -16.45
CA LEU A 186 -9.72 -6.45 -15.54
C LEU A 186 -8.74 -6.18 -14.41
N TYR A 187 -8.18 -7.23 -13.81
CA TYR A 187 -7.15 -7.10 -12.78
C TYR A 187 -5.94 -6.29 -13.24
N THR A 188 -5.48 -6.50 -14.47
CA THR A 188 -4.32 -5.79 -15.04
C THR A 188 -4.63 -4.30 -15.21
N VAL A 189 -5.80 -3.95 -15.76
CA VAL A 189 -6.17 -2.55 -16.00
C VAL A 189 -6.29 -1.78 -14.69
N ILE A 190 -7.10 -2.29 -13.75
CA ILE A 190 -7.29 -1.63 -12.45
C ILE A 190 -5.95 -1.61 -11.70
N GLY A 191 -5.23 -2.73 -11.68
CA GLY A 191 -3.95 -2.86 -11.01
C GLY A 191 -2.93 -1.82 -11.50
N TYR A 192 -2.77 -1.62 -12.80
CA TYR A 192 -1.85 -0.60 -13.31
C TYR A 192 -2.30 0.81 -12.97
N PHE A 193 -3.58 1.13 -13.17
CA PHE A 193 -4.11 2.46 -12.88
C PHE A 193 -3.90 2.87 -11.42
N ILE A 194 -4.30 2.01 -10.47
CA ILE A 194 -4.18 2.33 -9.04
C ILE A 194 -2.71 2.43 -8.60
N ASN A 195 -1.81 1.59 -9.14
CA ASN A 195 -0.40 1.62 -8.76
C ASN A 195 0.29 2.87 -9.31
N ILE A 196 -0.05 3.32 -10.52
CA ILE A 196 0.44 4.60 -11.05
C ILE A 196 0.08 5.73 -10.10
N VAL A 197 -1.19 5.83 -9.71
CA VAL A 197 -1.66 6.90 -8.82
C VAL A 197 -0.96 6.79 -7.46
N TYR A 198 -0.95 5.61 -6.85
CA TYR A 198 -0.34 5.35 -5.55
C TYR A 198 1.13 5.77 -5.49
N TYR A 199 1.96 5.24 -6.39
CA TYR A 199 3.39 5.51 -6.41
C TYR A 199 3.72 6.95 -6.84
N SER A 200 2.91 7.54 -7.73
CA SER A 200 3.08 8.94 -8.13
C SER A 200 2.82 9.90 -6.97
N LEU A 201 1.80 9.65 -6.15
CA LEU A 201 1.50 10.47 -4.98
C LEU A 201 2.61 10.38 -3.92
N ILE A 202 3.16 9.18 -3.68
CA ILE A 202 4.32 9.00 -2.79
C ILE A 202 5.54 9.77 -3.31
N ASN A 203 5.83 9.68 -4.61
CA ASN A 203 6.97 10.38 -5.22
C ASN A 203 6.78 11.90 -5.15
N LEU A 204 5.57 12.39 -5.41
CA LEU A 204 5.23 13.81 -5.30
C LEU A 204 5.39 14.32 -3.87
N TYR A 205 4.93 13.54 -2.88
CA TYR A 205 5.14 13.84 -1.46
C TYR A 205 6.63 14.05 -1.15
N MET A 206 7.47 13.09 -1.53
CA MET A 206 8.92 13.15 -1.27
C MET A 206 9.61 14.30 -2.01
N TYR A 207 9.18 14.60 -3.23
CA TYR A 207 9.69 15.73 -4.00
C TYR A 207 9.37 17.07 -3.32
N ARG A 208 8.13 17.25 -2.83
CA ARG A 208 7.71 18.44 -2.08
C ARG A 208 8.50 18.59 -0.78
N GLU A 209 8.68 17.52 0.00
CA GLU A 209 9.49 17.55 1.23
C GLU A 209 10.94 17.96 0.98
N LYS A 210 11.53 17.47 -0.12
CA LYS A 210 12.90 17.86 -0.49
C LYS A 210 12.97 19.35 -0.86
N THR A 211 11.99 19.86 -1.59
CA THR A 211 11.99 21.26 -2.06
C THR A 211 11.84 22.23 -0.88
N ILE A 212 10.90 21.96 0.03
CA ILE A 212 10.69 22.76 1.26
C ILE A 212 11.98 22.82 2.10
N ARG A 213 12.74 21.72 2.16
CA ARG A 213 14.03 21.68 2.87
C ARG A 213 15.15 22.49 2.21
N HIS A 214 15.06 22.81 0.93
CA HIS A 214 16.05 23.65 0.25
C HIS A 214 15.70 25.14 0.33
N GLU A 215 14.46 25.47 0.72
CA GLU A 215 13.98 26.84 0.93
C GLU A 215 14.20 27.35 2.37
N HIS A 216 14.62 26.47 3.29
CA HIS A 216 14.94 26.76 4.70
C HIS A 216 16.37 26.38 5.06
#